data_AF-A0A957YHL6-F1
#
_entry.id   AF-A0A957YHL6-F1
#
_cell.length_a   1.000
_cell.length_b   1.000
_cell.length_c   1.000
_cell.angle_alpha   90.00
_cell.angle_beta   90.00
_cell.angle_gamma   90.00
#
_symmetry.space_group_name_H-M   'P 1'
#
loop_
_entity.id
_entity.type
_entity.pdbx_description
1 polymer ?
#
loop_
_entity_poly.entity_id
_entity_poly.type
_entity_poly.pdbx_seq_one_letter_code
_entity_poly.pdbx_strand_id
1 'polypeptide(L)'
;WDAPIFAPNSGTFAFSEIQPITALLAAPIWLAAQSPALGYNFVVILFLTLNGWFACWLLRDWGISPLPALLGGLLIQSLPFVAQEMGVLQLIALFGFLWWLFFMGRLLARPNGRHALAFGLGGPVTFLTCGYYGLFSIIFLPLALLFQLEKKHFTAQFIKYFAVGLFIAIVLTGPVLWGQYRQLQQYGFVRPEQTIENNSARLSDYRNFLDYNVWYGQTLGMTSPSGQRLFPGLMLIILAGIGLVGGGRERVKGYLITAILLALLLSLGLRLRIDDMQPYQWVRAFVPGFEQLRSPFRFAAFVQIHLALLAAFGLASLERWASTWAERGQLIILPLAIVALIEMVALPLPLKMVPPLQIGADWQKWLNQQSDNPQIVMIPFAASPGVADFEQTTLWMLETRTLRGGMVNGYSGFFPPGHAHLREEMSCFPTSDGLDLLRQWEVNYIVVHNRQLDRETREKIENLLPLIYHDNESAVSIYTLK
;
A
#
# COMPACT_ATOMS: atom_id res chain seq x y z
N TRP A 1 -0.54 14.21 15.49
CA TRP A 1 -1.52 13.51 14.63
C TRP A 1 -2.04 14.43 13.52
N ASP A 2 -1.47 15.62 13.39
CA ASP A 2 -1.89 16.62 12.43
C ASP A 2 -0.95 16.63 11.23
N ALA A 3 -1.53 16.73 10.04
CA ALA A 3 -0.83 17.02 8.80
C ALA A 3 -1.30 18.39 8.30
N PRO A 4 -0.49 19.13 7.54
CA PRO A 4 -0.84 20.48 7.07
C PRO A 4 -1.85 20.44 5.91
N ILE A 5 -2.88 19.59 5.99
CA ILE A 5 -3.94 19.41 5.00
C ILE A 5 -5.31 19.44 5.67
N PHE A 6 -6.33 19.79 4.89
CA PHE A 6 -7.72 19.85 5.33
C PHE A 6 -7.96 20.74 6.55
N ALA A 7 -7.15 21.79 6.70
CA ALA A 7 -7.35 22.72 7.79
C ALA A 7 -8.76 23.37 7.69
N PRO A 8 -9.41 23.72 8.81
CA PRO A 8 -8.92 23.70 10.19
C PRO A 8 -9.10 22.34 10.91
N ASN A 9 -9.42 21.26 10.20
CA ASN A 9 -9.61 19.94 10.81
C ASN A 9 -8.31 19.46 11.49
N SER A 10 -8.45 18.82 12.66
CA SER A 10 -7.33 18.22 13.40
C SER A 10 -7.24 16.71 13.20
N GLY A 11 -6.12 16.09 13.56
CA GLY A 11 -5.93 14.65 13.43
C GLY A 11 -5.82 14.16 11.99
N THR A 12 -5.62 15.06 11.03
CA THR A 12 -5.70 14.78 9.59
C THR A 12 -4.62 13.81 9.09
N PHE A 13 -3.53 13.60 9.84
CA PHE A 13 -2.54 12.56 9.55
C PHE A 13 -3.13 11.15 9.67
N ALA A 14 -4.20 10.97 10.46
CA ALA A 14 -4.89 9.68 10.60
C ALA A 14 -5.79 9.32 9.40
N PHE A 15 -6.06 10.27 8.50
CA PHE A 15 -7.00 10.09 7.38
C PHE A 15 -6.41 9.21 6.26
N SER A 16 -5.11 8.94 6.32
CA SER A 16 -4.42 8.00 5.47
C SER A 16 -3.71 6.93 6.30
N GLU A 17 -3.03 6.05 5.60
CA GLU A 17 -2.17 5.06 6.21
C GLU A 17 -0.86 5.72 6.68
N ILE A 18 -0.56 5.59 7.97
CA ILE A 18 0.43 6.42 8.69
C ILE A 18 1.88 6.08 8.32
N GLN A 19 2.15 4.80 8.02
CA GLN A 19 3.45 4.28 7.54
C GLN A 19 4.71 4.79 8.29
N PRO A 20 4.75 4.82 9.64
CA PRO A 20 5.88 5.44 10.35
C PRO A 20 7.20 4.68 10.17
N ILE A 21 7.16 3.36 9.92
CA ILE A 21 8.37 2.58 9.62
C ILE A 21 8.92 2.97 8.25
N THR A 22 8.06 3.11 7.24
CA THR A 22 8.44 3.59 5.90
C THR A 22 9.10 4.96 6.00
N ALA A 23 8.52 5.89 6.77
CA ALA A 23 9.08 7.22 6.98
C ALA A 23 10.45 7.17 7.67
N LEU A 24 10.61 6.33 8.71
CA LEU A 24 11.87 6.15 9.42
C LEU A 24 12.98 5.64 8.49
N LEU A 25 12.64 4.75 7.55
CA LEU A 25 13.59 4.21 6.57
C LEU A 25 13.94 5.23 5.48
N ALA A 26 12.97 6.05 5.05
CA ALA A 26 13.20 7.08 4.04
C ALA A 26 13.98 8.29 4.58
N ALA A 27 13.77 8.65 5.85
CA ALA A 27 14.23 9.92 6.43
C ALA A 27 15.76 10.15 6.31
N PRO A 28 16.66 9.20 6.59
CA PRO A 28 18.09 9.44 6.48
C PRO A 28 18.52 9.82 5.05
N ILE A 29 17.98 9.13 4.05
CA ILE A 29 18.29 9.37 2.63
C ILE A 29 17.67 10.68 2.16
N TRP A 30 16.41 10.93 2.55
CA TRP A 30 15.74 12.17 2.22
C TRP A 30 16.49 13.37 2.83
N LEU A 31 16.81 13.35 4.12
CA LEU A 31 17.49 14.46 4.79
C LEU A 31 18.90 14.69 4.24
N ALA A 32 19.66 13.63 3.96
CA ALA A 32 21.01 13.74 3.43
C ALA A 32 21.05 14.28 1.99
N ALA A 33 20.15 13.82 1.12
CA ALA A 33 20.13 14.21 -0.29
C ALA A 33 19.18 15.38 -0.61
N GLN A 34 18.41 15.84 0.38
CA GLN A 34 17.31 16.80 0.22
C GLN A 34 16.33 16.45 -0.92
N SER A 35 16.19 15.16 -1.22
CA SER A 35 15.40 14.65 -2.35
C SER A 35 14.38 13.62 -1.86
N PRO A 36 13.08 13.98 -1.83
CA PRO A 36 12.01 13.03 -1.51
C PRO A 36 11.97 11.86 -2.49
N ALA A 37 12.26 12.11 -3.77
CA ALA A 37 12.32 11.08 -4.82
C ALA A 37 13.40 10.04 -4.53
N LEU A 38 14.59 10.47 -4.06
CA LEU A 38 15.64 9.53 -3.70
C LEU A 38 15.27 8.71 -2.46
N GLY A 39 14.67 9.34 -1.45
CA GLY A 39 14.15 8.65 -0.27
C GLY A 39 13.09 7.59 -0.64
N TYR A 40 12.17 7.94 -1.54
CA TYR A 40 11.17 7.02 -2.09
C TYR A 40 11.81 5.83 -2.79
N ASN A 41 12.70 6.08 -3.75
CA ASN A 41 13.38 5.04 -4.53
C ASN A 41 14.22 4.11 -3.66
N PHE A 42 14.89 4.64 -2.63
CA PHE A 42 15.59 3.84 -1.65
C PHE A 42 14.66 2.85 -0.95
N VAL A 43 13.50 3.32 -0.46
CA VAL A 43 12.53 2.46 0.21
C VAL A 43 11.93 1.42 -0.76
N VAL A 44 11.65 1.79 -2.01
CA VAL A 44 11.20 0.84 -3.03
C VAL A 44 12.21 -0.29 -3.21
N ILE A 45 13.49 0.04 -3.44
CA ILE A 45 14.56 -0.96 -3.62
C ILE A 45 14.70 -1.81 -2.36
N LEU A 46 14.64 -1.19 -1.18
CA LEU A 46 14.71 -1.90 0.09
C LEU A 46 13.55 -2.88 0.25
N PHE A 47 12.31 -2.47 0.00
CA PHE A 47 11.14 -3.34 0.13
C PHE A 47 11.19 -4.50 -0.86
N LEU A 48 11.54 -4.25 -2.12
CA LEU A 48 11.71 -5.32 -3.11
C LEU A 48 12.80 -6.32 -2.67
N THR A 49 13.93 -5.82 -2.17
CA THR A 49 15.03 -6.65 -1.65
C THR A 49 14.56 -7.50 -0.46
N LEU A 50 13.88 -6.89 0.51
CA LEU A 50 13.37 -7.58 1.70
C LEU A 50 12.29 -8.61 1.35
N ASN A 51 11.44 -8.33 0.36
CA ASN A 51 10.43 -9.28 -0.11
C ASN A 51 11.09 -10.59 -0.58
N GLY A 52 12.09 -10.49 -1.47
CA GLY A 52 12.82 -11.64 -1.97
C GLY A 52 13.66 -12.34 -0.88
N TRP A 53 14.29 -11.55 -0.01
CA TRP A 53 15.13 -12.06 1.08
C TRP A 53 14.33 -12.91 2.08
N PHE A 54 13.22 -12.37 2.61
CA PHE A 54 12.39 -13.10 3.57
C PHE A 54 11.64 -14.27 2.94
N ALA A 55 11.24 -14.16 1.67
CA ALA A 55 10.69 -15.30 0.94
C ALA A 55 11.74 -16.43 0.83
N CYS A 56 12.97 -16.12 0.41
CA CYS A 56 14.05 -17.11 0.34
C CYS A 56 14.29 -17.78 1.70
N TRP A 57 14.39 -16.99 2.78
CA TRP A 57 14.58 -17.54 4.13
C TRP A 57 13.42 -18.42 4.60
N LEU A 58 12.18 -18.01 4.33
CA LEU A 58 11.00 -18.81 4.63
C LEU A 58 11.01 -20.15 3.89
N LEU A 59 11.30 -20.13 2.60
CA LEU A 59 11.37 -21.34 1.77
C LEU A 59 12.50 -22.27 2.23
N ARG A 60 13.65 -21.72 2.62
CA ARG A 60 14.77 -22.48 3.22
C ARG A 60 14.37 -23.15 4.53
N ASP A 61 13.63 -22.47 5.40
CA ASP A 61 13.13 -23.03 6.67
C ASP A 61 12.11 -24.15 6.44
N TRP A 62 11.32 -24.05 5.38
CA TRP A 62 10.44 -25.13 4.91
C TRP A 62 11.19 -26.30 4.25
N GLY A 63 12.52 -26.22 4.12
CA GLY A 63 13.38 -27.29 3.64
C GLY A 63 13.59 -27.30 2.13
N ILE A 64 13.28 -26.20 1.45
CA ILE A 64 13.59 -26.04 0.02
C ILE A 64 15.10 -25.82 -0.16
N SER A 65 15.66 -26.43 -1.20
CA SER A 65 17.06 -26.30 -1.61
C SER A 65 17.42 -24.84 -1.97
N PRO A 66 18.70 -24.45 -1.88
CA PRO A 66 19.11 -23.05 -2.02
C PRO A 66 18.66 -22.37 -3.32
N LEU A 67 18.79 -23.05 -4.46
CA LEU A 67 18.48 -22.45 -5.76
C LEU A 67 16.96 -22.24 -5.96
N PRO A 68 16.08 -23.24 -5.80
CA PRO A 68 14.63 -23.01 -5.84
C PRO A 68 14.13 -22.00 -4.79
N ALA A 69 14.74 -21.93 -3.61
CA ALA A 69 14.40 -20.92 -2.60
C ALA A 69 14.78 -19.50 -3.06
N LEU A 70 15.97 -19.33 -3.66
CA LEU A 70 16.40 -18.07 -4.25
C LEU A 70 15.48 -17.66 -5.40
N LEU A 71 15.19 -18.58 -6.32
CA LEU A 71 14.27 -18.34 -7.44
C LEU A 71 12.85 -18.00 -6.95
N GLY A 72 12.35 -18.67 -5.91
CA GLY A 72 11.09 -18.33 -5.26
C GLY A 72 11.09 -16.92 -4.66
N GLY A 73 12.20 -16.48 -4.07
CA GLY A 73 12.38 -15.09 -3.64
C GLY A 73 12.34 -14.10 -4.81
N LEU A 74 12.97 -14.43 -5.94
CA LEU A 74 12.91 -13.63 -7.17
C LEU A 74 11.49 -13.55 -7.74
N LEU A 75 10.72 -14.65 -7.69
CA LEU A 75 9.30 -14.63 -8.11
C LEU A 75 8.45 -13.71 -7.23
N ILE A 76 8.68 -13.72 -5.90
CA ILE A 76 7.93 -12.87 -4.95
C ILE A 76 8.19 -11.38 -5.17
N GLN A 77 9.43 -10.96 -5.43
CA GLN A 77 9.72 -9.55 -5.71
C GLN A 77 9.14 -9.10 -7.07
N SER A 78 8.97 -10.02 -8.00
CA SER A 78 8.53 -9.75 -9.38
C SER A 78 7.04 -9.99 -9.60
N LEU A 79 6.26 -10.17 -8.53
CA LEU A 79 4.81 -10.37 -8.61
C LEU A 79 4.13 -9.23 -9.40
N PRO A 80 3.21 -9.53 -10.35
CA PRO A 80 2.47 -8.52 -11.08
C PRO A 80 1.73 -7.53 -10.16
N PHE A 81 1.22 -7.97 -9.00
CA PHE A 81 0.61 -7.09 -8.02
C PHE A 81 1.57 -6.03 -7.48
N VAL A 82 2.85 -6.40 -7.25
CA VAL A 82 3.89 -5.47 -6.79
C VAL A 82 4.18 -4.42 -7.86
N ALA A 83 4.25 -4.83 -9.14
CA ALA A 83 4.43 -3.92 -10.25
C ALA A 83 3.23 -2.96 -10.42
N GLN A 84 2.00 -3.48 -10.32
CA GLN A 84 0.77 -2.66 -10.36
C GLN A 84 0.77 -1.55 -9.31
N GLU A 85 1.15 -1.89 -8.08
CA GLU A 85 1.02 -1.02 -6.92
C GLU A 85 2.32 -0.26 -6.60
N MET A 86 3.25 -0.11 -7.56
CA MET A 86 4.49 0.65 -7.35
C MET A 86 4.25 2.13 -6.99
N GLY A 87 3.07 2.69 -7.31
CA GLY A 87 2.65 4.03 -6.88
C GLY A 87 1.98 4.08 -5.50
N VAL A 88 1.74 2.92 -4.88
CA VAL A 88 1.11 2.76 -3.55
C VAL A 88 2.08 2.01 -2.65
N LEU A 89 3.12 2.72 -2.22
CA LEU A 89 4.33 2.18 -1.60
C LEU A 89 4.11 1.13 -0.50
N GLN A 90 3.09 1.28 0.35
CA GLN A 90 2.80 0.29 1.38
C GLN A 90 2.47 -1.10 0.81
N LEU A 91 1.84 -1.17 -0.35
CA LEU A 91 1.37 -2.43 -0.94
C LEU A 91 2.50 -3.24 -1.55
N ILE A 92 3.67 -2.64 -1.78
CA ILE A 92 4.85 -3.41 -2.20
C ILE A 92 5.60 -4.01 -1.01
N ALA A 93 5.25 -3.70 0.24
CA ALA A 93 5.92 -4.17 1.45
C ALA A 93 5.47 -5.58 1.91
N LEU A 94 5.64 -6.59 1.06
CA LEU A 94 5.23 -7.98 1.36
C LEU A 94 6.07 -8.62 2.49
N PHE A 95 7.30 -8.14 2.68
CA PHE A 95 8.31 -8.69 3.57
C PHE A 95 7.85 -8.77 5.03
N GLY A 96 6.98 -7.86 5.50
CA GLY A 96 6.50 -7.88 6.88
C GLY A 96 5.74 -9.17 7.19
N PHE A 97 4.81 -9.55 6.29
CA PHE A 97 4.06 -10.80 6.43
C PHE A 97 4.98 -12.02 6.32
N LEU A 98 5.93 -12.02 5.37
CA LEU A 98 6.88 -13.12 5.18
C LEU A 98 7.81 -13.30 6.39
N TRP A 99 8.31 -12.20 6.96
CA TRP A 99 9.04 -12.16 8.23
C TRP A 99 8.22 -12.82 9.33
N TRP A 100 6.95 -12.41 9.47
CA TRP A 100 6.11 -12.85 10.57
C TRP A 100 5.81 -14.35 10.47
N LEU A 101 5.51 -14.83 9.26
CA LEU A 101 5.32 -16.25 8.97
C LEU A 101 6.59 -17.08 9.23
N PHE A 102 7.77 -16.57 8.84
CA PHE A 102 9.06 -17.21 9.11
C PHE A 102 9.31 -17.35 10.61
N PHE A 103 9.24 -16.26 11.38
CA PHE A 103 9.52 -16.32 12.82
C PHE A 103 8.45 -17.05 13.62
N MET A 104 7.21 -17.15 13.13
CA MET A 104 6.21 -18.05 13.69
C MET A 104 6.66 -19.52 13.59
N GLY A 105 7.16 -19.94 12.42
CA GLY A 105 7.74 -21.27 12.23
C GLY A 105 8.95 -21.53 13.15
N ARG A 106 9.86 -20.56 13.27
CA ARG A 106 11.02 -20.64 14.17
C ARG A 106 10.62 -20.76 15.64
N LEU A 107 9.58 -20.03 16.05
CA LEU A 107 9.05 -20.07 17.41
C LEU A 107 8.38 -21.42 17.72
N LEU A 108 7.63 -21.97 16.77
CA LEU A 108 7.05 -23.32 16.87
C LEU A 108 8.13 -24.40 17.00
N ALA A 109 9.18 -24.32 16.18
CA ALA A 109 10.25 -25.30 16.16
C ALA A 109 11.17 -25.22 17.40
N ARG A 110 11.47 -23.99 17.86
CA ARG A 110 12.41 -23.74 18.96
C ARG A 110 11.94 -22.54 19.81
N PRO A 111 11.08 -22.76 20.82
CA PRO A 111 10.59 -21.69 21.68
C PRO A 111 11.70 -21.03 22.51
N ASN A 112 12.03 -19.77 22.20
CA ASN A 112 12.98 -18.97 22.99
C ASN A 112 12.68 -17.47 22.87
N GLY A 113 13.29 -16.67 23.74
CA GLY A 113 13.07 -15.22 23.79
C GLY A 113 13.45 -14.47 22.51
N ARG A 114 14.48 -14.92 21.76
CA ARG A 114 14.88 -14.28 20.50
C ARG A 114 13.82 -14.48 19.43
N HIS A 115 13.28 -15.68 19.29
CA HIS A 115 12.19 -15.97 18.36
C HIS A 115 10.89 -15.29 18.80
N ALA A 116 10.61 -15.20 20.11
CA ALA A 116 9.47 -14.46 20.64
C ALA A 116 9.52 -12.98 20.27
N LEU A 117 10.68 -12.34 20.46
CA LEU A 117 10.92 -10.95 20.08
C LEU A 117 10.76 -10.76 18.57
N ALA A 118 11.41 -11.59 17.75
CA ALA A 118 11.34 -11.46 16.30
C ALA A 118 9.92 -11.71 15.75
N PHE A 119 9.19 -12.69 16.29
CA PHE A 119 7.77 -12.91 15.98
C PHE A 119 6.93 -11.71 16.42
N GLY A 120 7.15 -11.18 17.63
CA GLY A 120 6.42 -10.03 18.16
C GLY A 120 6.67 -8.74 17.37
N LEU A 121 7.89 -8.52 16.88
CA LEU A 121 8.22 -7.41 15.97
C LEU A 121 7.55 -7.55 14.60
N GLY A 122 7.14 -8.75 14.19
CA GLY A 122 6.41 -8.97 12.94
C GLY A 122 5.12 -8.16 12.86
N GLY A 123 4.42 -7.99 13.99
CA GLY A 123 3.21 -7.16 14.11
C GLY A 123 3.43 -5.70 13.68
N PRO A 124 4.23 -4.91 14.40
CA PRO A 124 4.51 -3.53 14.04
C PRO A 124 5.21 -3.40 12.70
N VAL A 125 6.17 -4.29 12.35
CA VAL A 125 6.84 -4.26 11.03
C VAL A 125 5.83 -4.40 9.89
N THR A 126 4.86 -5.31 10.02
CA THR A 126 3.84 -5.50 8.99
C THR A 126 2.84 -4.35 9.00
N PHE A 127 2.20 -4.07 10.13
CA PHE A 127 1.09 -3.11 10.19
C PHE A 127 1.54 -1.65 10.00
N LEU A 128 2.67 -1.25 10.59
CA LEU A 128 3.18 0.12 10.51
C LEU A 128 3.97 0.40 9.22
N THR A 129 4.12 -0.61 8.35
CA THR A 129 4.57 -0.43 6.96
C THR A 129 3.38 -0.53 6.00
N CYS A 130 2.49 -1.49 6.24
CA CYS A 130 1.26 -1.72 5.49
C CYS A 130 0.13 -2.23 6.41
N GLY A 131 -0.78 -1.33 6.77
CA GLY A 131 -1.97 -1.61 7.57
C GLY A 131 -2.89 -2.64 6.93
N TYR A 132 -3.00 -2.66 5.59
CA TYR A 132 -3.72 -3.74 4.89
C TYR A 132 -3.12 -5.11 5.19
N TYR A 133 -1.80 -5.25 5.09
CA TYR A 133 -1.14 -6.54 5.33
C TYR A 133 -1.11 -6.90 6.81
N GLY A 134 -1.04 -5.91 7.71
CA GLY A 134 -1.21 -6.14 9.14
C GLY A 134 -2.59 -6.72 9.46
N LEU A 135 -3.66 -6.15 8.89
CA LEU A 135 -5.03 -6.65 9.05
C LEU A 135 -5.22 -8.02 8.38
N PHE A 136 -4.69 -8.23 7.18
CA PHE A 136 -4.76 -9.53 6.50
C PHE A 136 -4.04 -10.63 7.29
N SER A 137 -2.94 -10.29 7.98
CA SER A 137 -2.19 -11.22 8.83
C SER A 137 -3.03 -11.79 9.98
N ILE A 138 -4.07 -11.09 10.44
CA ILE A 138 -5.03 -11.60 11.44
C ILE A 138 -5.77 -12.84 10.94
N ILE A 139 -5.92 -12.99 9.61
CA ILE A 139 -6.54 -14.17 9.00
C ILE A 139 -5.46 -15.22 8.68
N PHE A 140 -4.39 -14.81 7.98
CA PHE A 140 -3.46 -15.78 7.39
C PHE A 140 -2.44 -16.35 8.39
N LEU A 141 -2.06 -15.64 9.45
CA LEU A 141 -1.16 -16.20 10.46
C LEU A 141 -1.82 -17.25 11.35
N PRO A 142 -3.04 -17.04 11.89
CA PRO A 142 -3.75 -18.11 12.58
C PRO A 142 -4.01 -19.30 11.66
N LEU A 143 -4.35 -19.09 10.38
CA LEU A 143 -4.48 -20.17 9.41
C LEU A 143 -3.16 -20.95 9.25
N ALA A 144 -2.04 -20.26 9.10
CA ALA A 144 -0.72 -20.88 9.03
C ALA A 144 -0.38 -21.67 10.30
N LEU A 145 -0.69 -21.11 11.47
CA LEU A 145 -0.51 -21.75 12.76
C LEU A 145 -1.35 -23.03 12.84
N LEU A 146 -2.64 -22.99 12.48
CA LEU A 146 -3.53 -24.15 12.51
C LEU A 146 -2.98 -25.35 11.72
N PHE A 147 -2.43 -25.12 10.53
CA PHE A 147 -1.85 -26.19 9.71
C PHE A 147 -0.50 -26.70 10.25
N GLN A 148 0.35 -25.80 10.76
CA GLN A 148 1.71 -26.13 11.19
C GLN A 148 1.79 -26.61 12.65
N LEU A 149 0.79 -26.31 13.46
CA LEU A 149 0.73 -26.71 14.86
C LEU A 149 0.48 -28.21 15.00
N GLU A 150 1.19 -28.83 15.94
CA GLU A 150 1.10 -30.26 16.24
C GLU A 150 1.07 -30.42 17.76
N LYS A 151 0.53 -31.54 18.25
CA LYS A 151 0.48 -31.83 19.70
C LYS A 151 1.86 -31.68 20.36
N LYS A 152 2.93 -32.09 19.67
CA LYS A 152 4.32 -31.98 20.15
C LYS A 152 4.79 -30.53 20.37
N HIS A 153 4.16 -29.55 19.73
CA HIS A 153 4.52 -28.14 19.84
C HIS A 153 3.90 -27.47 21.08
N PHE A 154 2.84 -28.05 21.67
CA PHE A 154 2.15 -27.52 22.86
C PHE A 154 2.96 -27.75 24.15
N THR A 155 4.07 -27.03 24.25
CA THR A 155 4.89 -26.98 25.46
C THR A 155 4.58 -25.72 26.25
N ALA A 156 4.76 -25.75 27.58
CA ALA A 156 4.64 -24.54 28.41
C ALA A 156 5.59 -23.42 27.93
N GLN A 157 6.74 -23.79 27.39
CA GLN A 157 7.73 -22.87 26.83
C GLN A 157 7.21 -22.19 25.56
N PHE A 158 6.60 -22.95 24.63
CA PHE A 158 5.93 -22.38 23.46
C PHE A 158 4.83 -21.41 23.86
N ILE A 159 3.91 -21.82 24.74
CA ILE A 159 2.79 -20.98 25.18
C ILE A 159 3.31 -19.66 25.80
N LYS A 160 4.30 -19.74 26.69
CA LYS A 160 4.94 -18.56 27.30
C LYS A 160 5.51 -17.62 26.24
N TYR A 161 6.35 -18.12 25.34
CA TYR A 161 7.03 -17.26 24.36
C TYR A 161 6.12 -16.77 23.25
N PHE A 162 5.09 -17.55 22.89
CA PHE A 162 4.03 -17.10 22.00
C PHE A 162 3.22 -15.96 22.62
N ALA A 163 2.83 -16.09 23.89
CA ALA A 163 2.16 -15.02 24.63
C ALA A 163 3.03 -13.76 24.75
N VAL A 164 4.34 -13.90 25.03
CA VAL A 164 5.29 -12.77 25.05
C VAL A 164 5.38 -12.11 23.68
N GLY A 165 5.49 -12.88 22.60
CA GLY A 165 5.53 -12.33 21.25
C GLY A 165 4.25 -11.59 20.87
N LEU A 166 3.08 -12.17 21.20
CA LEU A 166 1.78 -11.52 20.98
C LEU A 166 1.65 -10.22 21.79
N PHE A 167 2.10 -10.23 23.04
CA PHE A 167 2.13 -9.03 23.88
C PHE A 167 2.99 -7.93 23.26
N ILE A 168 4.19 -8.25 22.76
CA ILE A 168 5.06 -7.29 22.06
C ILE A 168 4.35 -6.71 20.83
N ALA A 169 3.73 -7.57 20.00
CA ALA A 169 3.01 -7.12 18.81
C ALA A 169 1.88 -6.15 19.17
N ILE A 170 1.09 -6.46 20.20
CA ILE A 170 -0.02 -5.63 20.67
C ILE A 170 0.49 -4.32 21.26
N VAL A 171 1.50 -4.34 22.13
CA VAL A 171 2.01 -3.13 22.78
C VAL A 171 2.63 -2.15 21.79
N LEU A 172 3.32 -2.65 20.75
CA LEU A 172 3.96 -1.79 19.76
C LEU A 172 3.01 -1.28 18.68
N THR A 173 1.98 -2.06 18.33
CA THR A 173 1.01 -1.68 17.28
C THR A 173 -0.22 -0.95 17.84
N GLY A 174 -0.66 -1.37 19.03
CA GLY A 174 -1.91 -0.97 19.67
C GLY A 174 -2.08 0.54 19.87
N PRO A 175 -1.07 1.27 20.39
CA PRO A 175 -1.19 2.71 20.57
C PRO A 175 -1.42 3.49 19.27
N VAL A 176 -0.79 3.07 18.16
CA VAL A 176 -0.97 3.70 16.85
C VAL A 176 -2.36 3.39 16.30
N LEU A 177 -2.79 2.13 16.37
CA LEU A 177 -4.13 1.69 15.99
C LEU A 177 -5.22 2.45 16.76
N TRP A 178 -5.07 2.53 18.08
CA TRP A 178 -5.99 3.22 18.97
C TRP A 178 -6.04 4.72 18.68
N GLY A 179 -4.87 5.34 18.51
CA GLY A 179 -4.77 6.74 18.13
C GLY A 179 -5.50 7.03 16.82
N GLN A 180 -5.21 6.24 15.77
CA GLN A 180 -5.89 6.40 14.48
C GLN A 180 -7.40 6.19 14.59
N TYR A 181 -7.84 5.13 15.27
CA TYR A 181 -9.25 4.84 15.47
C TYR A 181 -9.98 6.02 16.12
N ARG A 182 -9.43 6.57 17.21
CA ARG A 182 -10.00 7.74 17.89
C ARG A 182 -10.10 8.95 16.94
N GLN A 183 -9.07 9.19 16.14
CA GLN A 183 -9.07 10.31 15.18
C GLN A 183 -10.06 10.11 14.04
N LEU A 184 -10.35 8.87 13.62
CA LEU A 184 -11.34 8.61 12.57
C LEU A 184 -12.77 8.66 13.11
N GLN A 185 -12.99 8.19 14.34
CA GLN A 185 -14.29 8.20 15.00
C GLN A 185 -14.83 9.61 15.24
N GLN A 186 -13.96 10.59 15.53
CA GLN A 186 -14.40 11.97 15.77
C GLN A 186 -15.10 12.61 14.55
N TYR A 187 -14.79 12.14 13.34
CA TYR A 187 -15.42 12.62 12.09
C TYR A 187 -16.55 11.71 11.61
N GLY A 188 -16.87 10.64 12.35
CA GLY A 188 -17.90 9.68 11.95
C GLY A 188 -17.60 8.99 10.62
N PHE A 189 -16.32 8.78 10.27
CA PHE A 189 -15.98 8.20 8.99
C PHE A 189 -16.50 6.77 8.87
N VAL A 190 -17.30 6.54 7.82
CA VAL A 190 -17.77 5.22 7.42
C VAL A 190 -17.32 4.96 5.98
N ARG A 191 -17.03 3.69 5.66
CA ARG A 191 -16.77 3.27 4.28
C ARG A 191 -18.09 2.89 3.60
N PRO A 192 -18.56 3.65 2.59
CA PRO A 192 -19.78 3.31 1.88
C PRO A 192 -19.65 1.94 1.20
N GLU A 193 -20.69 1.12 1.28
CA GLU A 193 -20.69 -0.23 0.69
C GLU A 193 -20.45 -0.18 -0.82
N GLN A 194 -21.01 0.82 -1.50
CA GLN A 194 -20.78 1.04 -2.93
C GLN A 194 -19.29 1.23 -3.26
N THR A 195 -18.53 1.95 -2.43
CA THR A 195 -17.08 2.12 -2.63
C THR A 195 -16.35 0.79 -2.48
N ILE A 196 -16.75 -0.03 -1.50
CA ILE A 196 -16.15 -1.35 -1.25
C ILE A 196 -16.47 -2.32 -2.39
N GLU A 197 -17.72 -2.34 -2.86
CA GLU A 197 -18.14 -3.17 -3.99
C GLU A 197 -17.45 -2.75 -5.30
N ASN A 198 -17.28 -1.44 -5.52
CA ASN A 198 -16.52 -0.91 -6.67
C ASN A 198 -15.05 -1.33 -6.63
N ASN A 199 -14.45 -1.38 -5.44
CA ASN A 199 -13.07 -1.83 -5.23
C ASN A 199 -12.94 -3.34 -4.90
N SER A 200 -14.01 -4.11 -5.07
CA SER A 200 -13.97 -5.56 -4.96
C SER A 200 -13.57 -6.16 -6.30
N ALA A 201 -12.73 -7.20 -6.26
CA ALA A 201 -12.31 -7.90 -7.47
C ALA A 201 -13.50 -8.66 -8.10
N ARG A 202 -13.40 -8.88 -9.40
CA ARG A 202 -14.19 -9.85 -10.15
C ARG A 202 -13.32 -11.06 -10.45
N LEU A 203 -13.92 -12.24 -10.60
CA LEU A 203 -13.17 -13.42 -11.05
C LEU A 203 -12.52 -13.19 -12.43
N SER A 204 -13.12 -12.37 -13.29
CA SER A 204 -12.54 -11.97 -14.57
C SER A 204 -11.26 -11.17 -14.43
N ASP A 205 -11.09 -10.39 -13.34
CA ASP A 205 -9.90 -9.55 -13.14
C ASP A 205 -8.63 -10.40 -12.97
N TYR A 206 -8.76 -11.65 -12.54
CA TYR A 206 -7.67 -12.63 -12.48
C TYR A 206 -7.24 -13.16 -13.85
N ARG A 207 -7.74 -12.59 -14.96
CA ARG A 207 -7.24 -12.82 -16.32
C ARG A 207 -6.60 -11.57 -16.93
N ASN A 208 -6.70 -10.44 -16.23
CA ASN A 208 -6.22 -9.16 -16.70
C ASN A 208 -4.75 -9.00 -16.30
N PHE A 209 -3.87 -8.99 -17.29
CA PHE A 209 -2.43 -8.76 -17.12
C PHE A 209 -2.11 -7.26 -17.14
N LEU A 210 -0.89 -6.88 -16.74
CA LEU A 210 -0.46 -5.48 -16.75
C LEU A 210 -0.36 -4.94 -18.18
N ASP A 211 -0.85 -3.72 -18.41
CA ASP A 211 -0.88 -3.11 -19.75
C ASP A 211 0.54 -2.97 -20.37
N TYR A 212 1.57 -2.88 -19.53
CA TYR A 212 2.99 -2.78 -19.91
C TYR A 212 3.76 -4.10 -19.66
N ASN A 213 3.07 -5.23 -19.66
CA ASN A 213 3.70 -6.55 -19.57
C ASN A 213 4.49 -6.89 -20.86
N VAL A 214 5.71 -7.42 -20.69
CA VAL A 214 6.60 -7.73 -21.82
C VAL A 214 6.07 -8.88 -22.68
N TRP A 215 5.55 -9.92 -22.05
CA TRP A 215 5.10 -11.13 -22.75
C TRP A 215 3.75 -10.90 -23.45
N TYR A 216 2.71 -10.55 -22.70
CA TYR A 216 1.36 -10.41 -23.25
C TYR A 216 1.18 -9.14 -24.09
N GLY A 217 1.64 -8.00 -23.57
CA GLY A 217 1.47 -6.71 -24.25
C GLY A 217 2.44 -6.55 -25.42
N GLN A 218 3.75 -6.55 -25.13
CA GLN A 218 4.76 -6.19 -26.13
C GLN A 218 5.08 -7.32 -27.13
N THR A 219 5.15 -8.57 -26.66
CA THR A 219 5.53 -9.71 -27.52
C THR A 219 4.34 -10.28 -28.27
N LEU A 220 3.22 -10.50 -27.59
CA LEU A 220 2.02 -11.10 -28.17
C LEU A 220 1.01 -10.07 -28.74
N GLY A 221 1.21 -8.77 -28.50
CA GLY A 221 0.33 -7.71 -28.99
C GLY A 221 -1.08 -7.75 -28.39
N MET A 222 -1.25 -8.37 -27.22
CA MET A 222 -2.56 -8.49 -26.57
C MET A 222 -2.89 -7.24 -25.77
N THR A 223 -4.16 -6.84 -25.79
CA THR A 223 -4.69 -5.79 -24.92
C THR A 223 -5.34 -6.41 -23.69
N SER A 224 -4.98 -5.92 -22.51
CA SER A 224 -5.59 -6.38 -21.26
C SER A 224 -7.07 -5.97 -21.23
N PRO A 225 -7.99 -6.86 -20.79
CA PRO A 225 -9.38 -6.47 -20.60
C PRO A 225 -9.52 -5.37 -19.55
N SER A 226 -10.69 -4.70 -19.54
CA SER A 226 -11.00 -3.69 -18.53
C SER A 226 -11.16 -4.31 -17.13
N GLY A 227 -10.86 -3.51 -16.10
CA GLY A 227 -10.98 -3.93 -14.69
C GLY A 227 -9.65 -3.88 -13.94
N GLN A 228 -9.56 -4.63 -12.83
CA GLN A 228 -8.33 -4.72 -12.04
C GLN A 228 -7.33 -5.65 -12.75
N ARG A 229 -6.00 -5.40 -12.64
CA ARG A 229 -4.96 -6.21 -13.31
C ARG A 229 -4.39 -7.28 -12.36
N LEU A 230 -5.20 -8.28 -12.02
CA LEU A 230 -4.90 -9.23 -10.94
C LEU A 230 -4.27 -10.55 -11.43
N PHE A 231 -4.03 -10.72 -12.72
CA PHE A 231 -3.49 -11.95 -13.27
C PHE A 231 -2.07 -12.25 -12.72
N PRO A 232 -1.85 -13.42 -12.09
CA PRO A 232 -0.57 -13.76 -11.47
C PRO A 232 0.53 -14.23 -12.44
N GLY A 233 0.19 -14.58 -13.69
CA GLY A 233 1.08 -15.28 -14.62
C GLY A 233 0.73 -16.77 -14.74
N LEU A 234 0.74 -17.32 -15.96
CA LEU A 234 0.41 -18.72 -16.23
C LEU A 234 1.50 -19.66 -15.68
N MET A 235 2.78 -19.30 -15.83
CA MET A 235 3.89 -20.08 -15.31
C MET A 235 3.87 -20.17 -13.80
N LEU A 236 3.45 -19.10 -13.11
CA LEU A 236 3.31 -19.14 -11.65
C LEU A 236 2.24 -20.16 -11.23
N ILE A 237 1.11 -20.19 -11.94
CA ILE A 237 0.03 -21.17 -11.71
C ILE A 237 0.50 -22.60 -12.02
N ILE A 238 1.19 -22.81 -13.14
CA ILE A 238 1.71 -24.14 -13.54
C ILE A 238 2.70 -24.66 -12.49
N LEU A 239 3.70 -23.84 -12.12
CA LEU A 239 4.70 -24.22 -11.12
C LEU A 239 4.05 -24.47 -9.76
N ALA A 240 3.05 -23.68 -9.36
CA ALA A 240 2.28 -23.92 -8.14
C ALA A 240 1.52 -25.25 -8.19
N GLY A 241 0.91 -25.60 -9.34
CA GLY A 241 0.28 -26.90 -9.55
C GLY A 241 1.26 -28.06 -9.41
N ILE A 242 2.46 -27.95 -10.00
CA ILE A 242 3.55 -28.93 -9.84
C ILE A 242 3.97 -29.04 -8.37
N GLY A 243 4.09 -27.91 -7.67
CA GLY A 243 4.45 -27.87 -6.25
C GLY A 243 3.42 -28.52 -5.33
N LEU A 244 2.14 -28.44 -5.69
CA LEU A 244 1.06 -29.09 -4.95
C LEU A 244 1.18 -30.63 -5.02
N VAL A 245 1.41 -31.15 -6.23
CA VAL A 245 1.52 -32.60 -6.51
C VAL A 245 2.86 -33.18 -6.06
N GLY A 246 3.92 -32.38 -6.04
CA GLY A 246 5.25 -32.80 -5.57
C GLY A 246 5.25 -33.19 -4.08
N GLY A 247 5.90 -34.29 -3.72
CA GLY A 247 5.83 -34.84 -2.35
C GLY A 247 6.55 -34.01 -1.28
N GLY A 248 5.98 -34.00 -0.06
CA GLY A 248 6.60 -33.50 1.17
C GLY A 248 5.97 -32.20 1.69
N ARG A 249 6.02 -31.98 3.01
CA ARG A 249 5.48 -30.78 3.70
C ARG A 249 3.98 -30.53 3.43
N GLU A 250 3.17 -31.60 3.41
CA GLU A 250 1.72 -31.55 3.11
C GLU A 250 0.93 -30.51 3.91
N ARG A 251 1.30 -30.29 5.18
CA ARG A 251 0.67 -29.25 6.03
C ARG A 251 0.93 -27.84 5.53
N VAL A 252 2.17 -27.55 5.11
CA VAL A 252 2.52 -26.24 4.54
C VAL A 252 1.80 -26.03 3.22
N LYS A 253 1.79 -27.04 2.34
CA LYS A 253 1.06 -26.97 1.07
C LYS A 253 -0.46 -26.82 1.28
N GLY A 254 -1.03 -27.54 2.25
CA GLY A 254 -2.41 -27.41 2.69
C GLY A 254 -2.74 -25.99 3.16
N TYR A 255 -1.85 -25.37 3.93
CA TYR A 255 -1.95 -23.95 4.26
C TYR A 255 -1.92 -23.07 3.01
N LEU A 256 -0.92 -23.24 2.13
CA LEU A 256 -0.76 -22.40 0.93
C LEU A 256 -2.00 -22.46 0.04
N ILE A 257 -2.53 -23.65 -0.25
CA ILE A 257 -3.73 -23.78 -1.10
C ILE A 257 -4.97 -23.19 -0.42
N THR A 258 -5.14 -23.40 0.89
CA THR A 258 -6.26 -22.82 1.64
C THR A 258 -6.16 -21.30 1.67
N ALA A 259 -4.96 -20.75 1.85
CA ALA A 259 -4.70 -19.32 1.83
C ALA A 259 -4.94 -18.70 0.46
N ILE A 260 -4.56 -19.37 -0.64
CA ILE A 260 -4.86 -18.94 -2.02
C ILE A 260 -6.38 -18.83 -2.22
N LEU A 261 -7.13 -19.90 -1.88
CA LEU A 261 -8.58 -19.93 -2.05
C LEU A 261 -9.27 -18.90 -1.17
N LEU A 262 -8.87 -18.77 0.09
CA LEU A 262 -9.44 -17.80 1.01
C LEU A 262 -9.14 -16.36 0.59
N ALA A 263 -7.90 -16.06 0.17
CA ALA A 263 -7.53 -14.75 -0.35
C ALA A 263 -8.31 -14.41 -1.62
N LEU A 264 -8.50 -15.38 -2.52
CA LEU A 264 -9.31 -15.21 -3.72
C LEU A 264 -10.75 -14.85 -3.35
N LEU A 265 -11.39 -15.61 -2.45
CA LEU A 265 -12.75 -15.35 -1.99
C LEU A 265 -12.88 -13.98 -1.32
N LEU A 266 -11.94 -13.62 -0.43
CA LEU A 266 -11.92 -12.32 0.24
C LEU A 266 -11.67 -11.16 -0.74
N SER A 267 -10.92 -11.40 -1.82
CA SER A 267 -10.67 -10.37 -2.84
C SER A 267 -11.93 -9.95 -3.58
N LEU A 268 -12.91 -10.86 -3.70
CA LEU A 268 -14.22 -10.59 -4.31
C LEU A 268 -15.11 -9.70 -3.44
N GLY A 269 -14.73 -9.47 -2.17
CA GLY A 269 -15.40 -8.53 -1.26
C GLY A 269 -16.93 -8.63 -1.28
N LEU A 270 -17.60 -7.49 -1.47
CA LEU A 270 -19.07 -7.42 -1.51
C LEU A 270 -19.70 -7.91 -2.83
N ARG A 271 -18.88 -8.20 -3.85
CA ARG A 271 -19.37 -8.81 -5.11
C ARG A 271 -19.65 -10.30 -4.95
N LEU A 272 -19.04 -10.97 -3.97
CA LEU A 272 -19.36 -12.36 -3.68
C LEU A 272 -20.70 -12.44 -2.95
N ARG A 273 -21.73 -12.93 -3.65
CA ARG A 273 -23.05 -13.19 -3.10
C ARG A 273 -23.35 -14.68 -3.22
N ILE A 274 -23.72 -15.30 -2.10
CA ILE A 274 -24.17 -16.69 -2.03
C ILE A 274 -25.60 -16.62 -1.53
N ASP A 275 -26.56 -16.76 -2.43
CA ASP A 275 -27.97 -16.43 -2.20
C ASP A 275 -28.10 -14.99 -1.63
N ASP A 276 -28.72 -14.84 -0.46
CA ASP A 276 -28.87 -13.55 0.23
C ASP A 276 -27.64 -13.17 1.09
N MET A 277 -26.64 -14.05 1.19
CA MET A 277 -25.46 -13.82 2.03
C MET A 277 -24.36 -13.09 1.28
N GLN A 278 -23.76 -12.10 1.94
CA GLN A 278 -22.49 -11.48 1.54
C GLN A 278 -21.40 -11.85 2.55
N PRO A 279 -20.62 -12.93 2.32
CA PRO A 279 -19.64 -13.43 3.28
C PRO A 279 -18.67 -12.35 3.78
N TYR A 280 -18.26 -11.44 2.90
CA TYR A 280 -17.34 -10.36 3.28
C TYR A 280 -17.94 -9.36 4.28
N GLN A 281 -19.26 -9.19 4.31
CA GLN A 281 -19.93 -8.36 5.30
C GLN A 281 -19.76 -8.92 6.71
N TRP A 282 -19.80 -10.24 6.87
CA TRP A 282 -19.52 -10.91 8.14
C TRP A 282 -18.07 -10.67 8.55
N VAL A 283 -17.12 -10.78 7.62
CA VAL A 283 -15.70 -10.49 7.92
C VAL A 283 -15.53 -9.05 8.41
N ARG A 284 -16.18 -8.08 7.76
CA ARG A 284 -16.17 -6.67 8.17
C ARG A 284 -16.76 -6.45 9.57
N ALA A 285 -17.85 -7.15 9.89
CA ALA A 285 -18.56 -6.99 11.15
C ALA A 285 -17.83 -7.65 12.33
N PHE A 286 -17.19 -8.81 12.12
CA PHE A 286 -16.64 -9.64 13.20
C PHE A 286 -15.12 -9.55 13.34
N VAL A 287 -14.39 -9.16 12.30
CA VAL A 287 -12.92 -9.05 12.37
C VAL A 287 -12.54 -7.58 12.64
N PRO A 288 -11.95 -7.27 13.81
CA PRO A 288 -11.60 -5.90 14.16
C PRO A 288 -10.75 -5.20 13.10
N GLY A 289 -11.12 -3.96 12.76
CA GLY A 289 -10.43 -3.12 11.77
C GLY A 289 -10.85 -3.35 10.31
N PHE A 290 -11.57 -4.43 9.97
CA PHE A 290 -11.98 -4.69 8.59
C PHE A 290 -13.08 -3.74 8.09
N GLU A 291 -13.86 -3.13 8.99
CA GLU A 291 -14.82 -2.06 8.65
C GLU A 291 -14.16 -0.87 7.93
N GLN A 292 -12.87 -0.62 8.20
CA GLN A 292 -12.11 0.50 7.64
C GLN A 292 -11.53 0.22 6.26
N LEU A 293 -11.49 -1.05 5.84
CA LEU A 293 -10.94 -1.47 4.57
C LEU A 293 -11.90 -1.14 3.43
N ARG A 294 -11.42 -0.37 2.45
CA ARG A 294 -12.23 0.06 1.30
C ARG A 294 -11.94 -0.70 0.01
N SER A 295 -10.86 -1.48 -0.04
CA SER A 295 -10.36 -2.09 -1.28
C SER A 295 -10.07 -3.59 -1.13
N PRO A 296 -11.11 -4.45 -1.13
CA PRO A 296 -10.94 -5.89 -0.99
C PRO A 296 -10.06 -6.52 -2.07
N PHE A 297 -10.01 -5.96 -3.30
CA PHE A 297 -9.16 -6.50 -4.38
C PHE A 297 -7.69 -6.70 -3.96
N ARG A 298 -7.20 -5.94 -2.96
CA ARG A 298 -5.83 -6.03 -2.44
C ARG A 298 -5.50 -7.40 -1.81
N PHE A 299 -6.49 -8.24 -1.48
CA PHE A 299 -6.24 -9.65 -1.14
C PHE A 299 -5.58 -10.44 -2.28
N ALA A 300 -5.63 -9.94 -3.53
CA ALA A 300 -4.87 -10.51 -4.64
C ALA A 300 -3.36 -10.54 -4.39
N ALA A 301 -2.81 -9.63 -3.57
CA ALA A 301 -1.42 -9.72 -3.10
C ALA A 301 -1.17 -11.05 -2.39
N PHE A 302 -2.09 -11.48 -1.54
CA PHE A 302 -1.99 -12.73 -0.80
C PHE A 302 -2.26 -13.94 -1.70
N VAL A 303 -3.14 -13.84 -2.71
CA VAL A 303 -3.24 -14.88 -3.75
C VAL A 303 -1.88 -15.10 -4.41
N GLN A 304 -1.22 -14.02 -4.83
CA GLN A 304 0.05 -14.08 -5.55
C GLN A 304 1.23 -14.53 -4.65
N ILE A 305 1.31 -14.05 -3.40
CA ILE A 305 2.34 -14.51 -2.45
C ILE A 305 2.27 -16.02 -2.25
N HIS A 306 1.08 -16.54 -1.95
CA HIS A 306 0.93 -17.97 -1.65
C HIS A 306 1.12 -18.84 -2.90
N LEU A 307 0.69 -18.36 -4.07
CA LEU A 307 1.00 -19.00 -5.36
C LEU A 307 2.51 -19.07 -5.62
N ALA A 308 3.25 -17.97 -5.41
CA ALA A 308 4.69 -17.95 -5.62
C ALA A 308 5.45 -18.83 -4.64
N LEU A 309 5.03 -18.88 -3.37
CA LEU A 309 5.59 -19.83 -2.39
C LEU A 309 5.34 -21.28 -2.82
N LEU A 310 4.14 -21.60 -3.35
CA LEU A 310 3.82 -22.94 -3.86
C LEU A 310 4.57 -23.25 -5.17
N ALA A 311 4.79 -22.25 -6.03
CA ALA A 311 5.61 -22.37 -7.23
C ALA A 311 7.07 -22.71 -6.91
N ALA A 312 7.62 -22.19 -5.81
CA ALA A 312 8.95 -22.58 -5.33
C ALA A 312 9.02 -24.05 -4.89
N PHE A 313 7.93 -24.61 -4.31
CA PHE A 313 7.82 -26.06 -4.11
C PHE A 313 7.79 -26.82 -5.45
N GLY A 314 7.19 -26.24 -6.49
CA GLY A 314 7.22 -26.78 -7.86
C GLY A 314 8.64 -26.85 -8.41
N LEU A 315 9.39 -25.75 -8.34
CA LEU A 315 10.81 -25.72 -8.71
C LEU A 315 11.64 -26.74 -7.91
N ALA A 316 11.41 -26.85 -6.61
CA ALA A 316 12.09 -27.83 -5.76
C ALA A 316 11.75 -29.29 -6.13
N SER A 317 10.52 -29.55 -6.58
CA SER A 317 10.09 -30.88 -7.00
C SER A 317 10.68 -31.24 -8.37
N LEU A 318 10.69 -30.29 -9.30
CA LEU A 318 11.36 -30.43 -10.59
C LEU A 318 12.86 -30.63 -10.44
N GLU A 319 13.53 -29.90 -9.55
CA GLU A 319 14.96 -30.08 -9.29
C GLU A 319 15.26 -31.51 -8.81
N ARG A 320 14.46 -32.01 -7.84
CA ARG A 320 14.59 -33.38 -7.32
C ARG A 320 14.33 -34.42 -8.41
N TRP A 321 13.24 -34.30 -9.17
CA TRP A 321 12.95 -35.23 -10.25
C TRP A 321 14.00 -35.16 -11.34
N ALA A 322 14.44 -33.97 -11.76
CA ALA A 322 15.49 -33.84 -12.76
C ALA A 322 16.81 -34.48 -12.31
N SER A 323 17.15 -34.35 -11.03
CA SER A 323 18.37 -34.96 -10.45
C SER A 323 18.40 -36.50 -10.54
N THR A 324 17.26 -37.16 -10.77
CA THR A 324 17.24 -38.62 -11.00
C THR A 324 17.58 -39.01 -12.43
N TRP A 325 17.48 -38.08 -13.40
CA TRP A 325 17.70 -38.35 -14.83
C TRP A 325 18.93 -37.61 -15.40
N ALA A 326 19.36 -36.52 -14.76
CA ALA A 326 20.52 -35.73 -15.14
C ALA A 326 21.24 -35.25 -13.87
N GLU A 327 22.58 -35.31 -13.86
CA GLU A 327 23.39 -34.88 -12.70
C GLU A 327 23.19 -33.40 -12.31
N ARG A 328 22.56 -32.60 -13.18
CA ARG A 328 22.37 -31.15 -13.00
C ARG A 328 20.91 -30.73 -13.18
N GLY A 329 20.02 -31.12 -12.26
CA GLY A 329 18.62 -30.67 -12.26
C GLY A 329 18.40 -29.15 -12.33
N GLN A 330 19.42 -28.38 -11.96
CA GLN A 330 19.51 -26.92 -12.10
C GLN A 330 19.34 -26.43 -13.56
N LEU A 331 19.79 -27.22 -14.53
CA LEU A 331 19.68 -26.89 -15.96
C LEU A 331 18.23 -26.85 -16.46
N ILE A 332 17.30 -27.50 -15.76
CA ILE A 332 15.87 -27.52 -16.11
C ILE A 332 15.12 -26.39 -15.41
N ILE A 333 15.39 -26.19 -14.12
CA ILE A 333 14.63 -25.21 -13.31
C ILE A 333 15.00 -23.76 -13.61
N LEU A 334 16.24 -23.48 -14.01
CA LEU A 334 16.69 -22.11 -14.27
C LEU A 334 15.97 -21.51 -15.49
N PRO A 335 15.88 -22.18 -16.66
CA PRO A 335 15.08 -21.69 -17.78
C PRO A 335 13.60 -21.51 -17.41
N LEU A 336 13.00 -22.45 -16.69
CA LEU A 336 11.58 -22.34 -16.28
C LEU A 336 11.32 -21.14 -15.38
N ALA A 337 12.22 -20.89 -14.43
CA ALA A 337 12.14 -19.70 -13.58
C ALA A 337 12.37 -18.42 -14.38
N ILE A 338 13.29 -18.41 -15.35
CA ILE A 338 13.50 -17.26 -16.25
C ILE A 338 12.24 -16.99 -17.08
N VAL A 339 11.60 -18.02 -17.65
CA VAL A 339 10.34 -17.86 -18.39
C VAL A 339 9.23 -17.31 -17.49
N ALA A 340 9.11 -17.83 -16.26
CA ALA A 340 8.17 -17.30 -15.28
C ALA A 340 8.45 -15.83 -14.94
N LEU A 341 9.71 -15.46 -14.73
CA LEU A 341 10.11 -14.08 -14.48
C LEU A 341 9.79 -13.19 -15.68
N ILE A 342 10.13 -13.60 -16.91
CA ILE A 342 9.82 -12.82 -18.13
C ILE A 342 8.32 -12.60 -18.30
N GLU A 343 7.51 -13.63 -18.05
CA GLU A 343 6.06 -13.53 -18.11
C GLU A 343 5.49 -12.54 -17.08
N MET A 344 6.09 -12.47 -15.88
CA MET A 344 5.62 -11.61 -14.80
C MET A 344 6.20 -10.19 -14.86
N VAL A 345 7.38 -10.02 -15.46
CA VAL A 345 8.10 -8.74 -15.53
C VAL A 345 7.32 -7.73 -16.37
N ALA A 346 7.20 -6.54 -15.80
CA ALA A 346 6.52 -5.41 -16.40
C ALA A 346 7.54 -4.30 -16.64
N LEU A 347 8.03 -4.20 -17.88
CA LEU A 347 9.03 -3.24 -18.33
C LEU A 347 8.56 -2.60 -19.64
N PRO A 348 8.82 -1.29 -19.86
CA PRO A 348 9.42 -0.36 -18.91
C PRO A 348 8.44 -0.03 -17.78
N LEU A 349 8.97 0.11 -16.56
CA LEU A 349 8.19 0.68 -15.46
C LEU A 349 7.93 2.16 -15.79
N PRO A 350 6.68 2.64 -15.70
CA PRO A 350 6.37 4.03 -15.97
C PRO A 350 6.99 4.90 -14.86
N LEU A 351 8.18 5.45 -15.15
CA LEU A 351 8.85 6.38 -14.26
C LEU A 351 8.22 7.77 -14.40
N LYS A 352 7.93 8.42 -13.27
CA LYS A 352 7.52 9.82 -13.23
C LYS A 352 8.68 10.69 -12.79
N MET A 353 8.92 11.77 -13.52
CA MET A 353 9.82 12.82 -13.05
C MET A 353 9.11 13.62 -11.96
N VAL A 354 9.75 13.75 -10.81
CA VAL A 354 9.29 14.66 -9.76
C VAL A 354 9.79 16.06 -10.14
N PRO A 355 8.91 17.05 -10.33
CA PRO A 355 9.35 18.41 -10.63
C PRO A 355 10.17 18.98 -9.46
N PRO A 356 11.02 19.99 -9.70
CA PRO A 356 11.68 20.71 -8.62
C PRO A 356 10.64 21.24 -7.62
N LEU A 357 10.67 20.71 -6.40
CA LEU A 357 9.72 21.07 -5.36
C LEU A 357 10.11 22.40 -4.73
N GLN A 358 9.17 23.33 -4.65
CA GLN A 358 9.38 24.69 -4.12
C GLN A 358 9.28 24.74 -2.59
N ILE A 359 10.03 23.87 -1.92
CA ILE A 359 9.97 23.71 -0.47
C ILE A 359 10.63 24.90 0.21
N GLY A 360 9.91 25.58 1.10
CA GLY A 360 10.43 26.78 1.74
C GLY A 360 10.66 27.93 0.75
N ALA A 361 9.89 27.98 -0.33
CA ALA A 361 9.87 29.12 -1.25
C ALA A 361 9.50 30.43 -0.52
N ASP A 362 9.81 31.56 -1.15
CA ASP A 362 9.70 32.86 -0.51
C ASP A 362 8.26 33.23 -0.17
N TRP A 363 7.29 32.81 -0.99
CA TRP A 363 5.86 32.94 -0.65
C TRP A 363 5.47 32.22 0.64
N GLN A 364 6.06 31.07 0.94
CA GLN A 364 5.80 30.32 2.19
C GLN A 364 6.47 30.99 3.39
N LYS A 365 7.71 31.46 3.22
CA LYS A 365 8.42 32.23 4.26
C LYS A 365 7.64 33.49 4.60
N TRP A 366 7.13 34.19 3.59
CA TRP A 366 6.32 35.39 3.76
C TRP A 366 5.03 35.09 4.53
N LEU A 367 4.29 34.04 4.18
CA LEU A 367 3.08 33.64 4.93
C LEU A 367 3.37 33.34 6.40
N ASN A 368 4.46 32.61 6.68
CA ASN A 368 4.90 32.32 8.04
C ASN A 368 5.34 33.56 8.84
N GLN A 369 5.63 34.68 8.17
CA GLN A 369 5.91 35.97 8.82
C GLN A 369 4.63 36.77 9.09
N GLN A 370 3.58 36.58 8.29
CA GLN A 370 2.31 37.31 8.44
C GLN A 370 1.40 36.74 9.52
N SER A 371 1.46 35.43 9.76
CA SER A 371 0.63 34.73 10.74
C SER A 371 1.38 33.54 11.34
N ASP A 372 1.13 33.25 12.61
CA ASP A 372 1.64 32.04 13.27
C ASP A 372 0.88 30.78 12.84
N ASN A 373 -0.32 30.93 12.25
CA ASN A 373 -1.14 29.83 11.76
C ASN A 373 -1.86 30.20 10.45
N PRO A 374 -1.14 30.42 9.34
CA PRO A 374 -1.76 30.78 8.06
C PRO A 374 -2.65 29.65 7.53
N GLN A 375 -3.95 29.90 7.45
CA GLN A 375 -4.91 29.02 6.79
C GLN A 375 -5.01 29.41 5.32
N ILE A 376 -4.63 28.48 4.44
CA ILE A 376 -4.51 28.78 3.02
C ILE A 376 -5.40 27.88 2.17
N VAL A 377 -5.76 28.39 1.01
CA VAL A 377 -6.36 27.59 -0.05
C VAL A 377 -5.49 27.65 -1.30
N MET A 378 -5.14 26.49 -1.85
CA MET A 378 -4.38 26.42 -3.11
C MET A 378 -5.34 26.36 -4.29
N ILE A 379 -5.18 27.25 -5.27
CA ILE A 379 -6.00 27.32 -6.49
C ILE A 379 -5.10 27.02 -7.71
N PRO A 380 -5.55 26.15 -8.66
CA PRO A 380 -6.89 25.54 -8.78
C PRO A 380 -7.17 24.35 -7.84
N PHE A 381 -8.45 24.01 -7.64
CA PHE A 381 -8.87 22.77 -6.97
C PHE A 381 -8.81 21.56 -7.90
N ALA A 382 -8.78 20.35 -7.31
CA ALA A 382 -8.96 19.11 -8.05
C ALA A 382 -10.32 19.10 -8.78
N ALA A 383 -10.29 18.94 -10.10
CA ALA A 383 -11.46 19.08 -10.97
C ALA A 383 -12.55 18.03 -10.68
N SER A 384 -12.16 16.83 -10.26
CA SER A 384 -13.08 15.75 -9.93
C SER A 384 -12.62 14.97 -8.69
N PRO A 385 -13.43 14.04 -8.15
CA PRO A 385 -12.98 13.13 -7.08
C PRO A 385 -12.02 12.03 -7.58
N GLY A 386 -11.66 12.03 -8.87
CA GLY A 386 -10.72 11.09 -9.47
C GLY A 386 -9.30 11.28 -8.95
N VAL A 387 -8.60 10.17 -8.68
CA VAL A 387 -7.25 10.18 -8.09
C VAL A 387 -6.23 10.97 -8.93
N ALA A 388 -6.35 10.94 -10.26
CA ALA A 388 -5.45 11.65 -11.16
C ALA A 388 -5.54 13.18 -11.00
N ASP A 389 -6.72 13.72 -10.69
CA ASP A 389 -6.93 15.17 -10.55
C ASP A 389 -6.30 15.73 -9.27
N PHE A 390 -5.90 14.87 -8.33
CA PHE A 390 -5.19 15.26 -7.11
C PHE A 390 -3.66 15.26 -7.25
N GLU A 391 -3.09 14.90 -8.41
CA GLU A 391 -1.63 14.85 -8.60
C GLU A 391 -0.97 16.18 -8.19
N GLN A 392 -1.49 17.30 -8.70
CA GLN A 392 -0.98 18.63 -8.35
C GLN A 392 -1.20 18.97 -6.87
N THR A 393 -2.36 18.59 -6.31
CA THR A 393 -2.64 18.78 -4.87
C THR A 393 -1.61 18.06 -4.01
N THR A 394 -1.19 16.85 -4.38
CA THR A 394 -0.18 16.10 -3.63
C THR A 394 1.22 16.70 -3.73
N LEU A 395 1.56 17.36 -4.83
CA LEU A 395 2.80 18.14 -4.94
C LEU A 395 2.78 19.31 -3.96
N TRP A 396 1.66 20.04 -3.88
CA TRP A 396 1.51 21.12 -2.90
C TRP A 396 1.60 20.62 -1.47
N MET A 397 1.01 19.47 -1.14
CA MET A 397 1.16 18.86 0.18
C MET A 397 2.63 18.61 0.56
N LEU A 398 3.48 18.26 -0.41
CA LEU A 398 4.92 18.12 -0.19
C LEU A 398 5.61 19.47 -0.04
N GLU A 399 5.22 20.46 -0.82
CA GLU A 399 5.83 21.80 -0.82
C GLU A 399 5.47 22.61 0.43
N THR A 400 4.24 22.52 0.91
CA THR A 400 3.70 23.30 2.04
C THR A 400 4.04 22.70 3.40
N ARG A 401 4.81 21.61 3.47
CA ARG A 401 5.19 20.96 4.74
C ARG A 401 5.99 21.84 5.71
N THR A 402 6.53 22.96 5.23
CA THR A 402 7.26 23.96 6.02
C THR A 402 6.39 25.16 6.44
N LEU A 403 5.14 25.20 6.00
CA LEU A 403 4.15 26.18 6.45
C LEU A 403 3.75 25.87 7.90
N ARG A 404 3.64 26.90 8.75
CA ARG A 404 3.23 26.73 10.16
C ARG A 404 1.75 26.40 10.31
N GLY A 405 0.92 26.89 9.39
CA GLY A 405 -0.50 26.56 9.29
C GLY A 405 -0.77 25.42 8.32
N GLY A 406 -1.90 25.45 7.62
CA GLY A 406 -2.32 24.34 6.76
C GLY A 406 -3.10 24.78 5.54
N MET A 407 -3.10 23.93 4.52
CA MET A 407 -4.00 24.07 3.37
C MET A 407 -5.36 23.46 3.67
N VAL A 408 -6.43 24.11 3.22
CA VAL A 408 -7.82 23.62 3.37
C VAL A 408 -8.15 22.52 2.35
N ASN A 409 -7.51 22.56 1.18
CA ASN A 409 -7.51 21.43 0.26
C ASN A 409 -6.48 20.37 0.69
N GLY A 410 -6.58 19.21 0.07
CA GLY A 410 -5.66 18.10 0.32
C GLY A 410 -6.15 16.82 -0.35
N TYR A 411 -5.35 15.77 -0.21
CA TYR A 411 -5.71 14.43 -0.69
C TYR A 411 -5.36 13.39 0.37
N SER A 412 -6.29 12.49 0.66
CA SER A 412 -6.08 11.42 1.63
C SER A 412 -7.04 10.25 1.43
N GLY A 413 -6.90 9.21 2.27
CA GLY A 413 -7.78 8.04 2.25
C GLY A 413 -9.20 8.33 2.76
N PHE A 414 -9.34 9.35 3.59
CA PHE A 414 -10.60 9.93 4.05
C PHE A 414 -10.59 11.43 3.78
N PHE A 415 -11.73 11.98 3.42
CA PHE A 415 -11.94 13.42 3.26
C PHE A 415 -12.88 13.87 4.38
N PRO A 416 -12.60 15.00 5.06
CA PRO A 416 -13.47 15.47 6.13
C PRO A 416 -14.86 15.85 5.59
N PRO A 417 -15.87 15.88 6.47
CA PRO A 417 -17.20 16.37 6.13
C PRO A 417 -17.14 17.75 5.44
N GLY A 418 -17.98 17.96 4.42
CA GLY A 418 -18.04 19.22 3.68
C GLY A 418 -16.96 19.41 2.60
N HIS A 419 -15.86 18.64 2.60
CA HIS A 419 -14.79 18.82 1.60
C HIS A 419 -15.25 18.58 0.16
N ALA A 420 -16.18 17.62 -0.05
CA ALA A 420 -16.75 17.37 -1.38
C ALA A 420 -17.50 18.60 -1.92
N HIS A 421 -18.30 19.25 -1.06
CA HIS A 421 -19.03 20.48 -1.38
C HIS A 421 -18.06 21.64 -1.61
N LEU A 422 -17.03 21.80 -0.76
CA LEU A 422 -15.97 22.79 -0.97
C LEU A 422 -15.32 22.64 -2.34
N ARG A 423 -14.95 21.42 -2.74
CA ARG A 423 -14.37 21.17 -4.08
C ARG A 423 -15.33 21.53 -5.21
N GLU A 424 -16.62 21.23 -5.05
CA GLU A 424 -17.64 21.55 -6.06
C GLU A 424 -17.79 23.06 -6.23
N GLU A 425 -17.90 23.83 -5.15
CA GLU A 425 -17.96 25.30 -5.22
C GLU A 425 -16.67 25.89 -5.80
N MET A 426 -15.51 25.34 -5.45
CA MET A 426 -14.22 25.79 -5.97
C MET A 426 -14.02 25.50 -7.46
N SER A 427 -14.83 24.62 -8.08
CA SER A 427 -14.74 24.34 -9.51
C SER A 427 -15.19 25.52 -10.39
N CYS A 428 -16.01 26.42 -9.84
CA CYS A 428 -16.48 27.64 -10.49
C CYS A 428 -15.79 28.91 -9.96
N PHE A 429 -14.78 28.76 -9.11
CA PHE A 429 -14.09 29.89 -8.47
C PHE A 429 -13.49 30.86 -9.51
N PRO A 430 -13.56 32.19 -9.31
CA PRO A 430 -14.12 32.89 -8.15
C PRO A 430 -15.63 33.20 -8.25
N THR A 431 -16.38 32.92 -7.17
CA THR A 431 -17.80 33.30 -6.98
C THR A 431 -18.00 33.90 -5.58
N SER A 432 -19.09 34.66 -5.37
CA SER A 432 -19.47 35.14 -4.03
C SER A 432 -19.60 33.99 -3.04
N ASP A 433 -20.30 32.94 -3.45
CA ASP A 433 -20.61 31.79 -2.61
C ASP A 433 -19.35 31.00 -2.27
N GLY A 434 -18.43 30.86 -3.23
CA GLY A 434 -17.12 30.27 -3.01
C GLY A 434 -16.27 31.07 -2.03
N LEU A 435 -16.27 32.41 -2.13
CA LEU A 435 -15.55 33.28 -1.18
C LEU A 435 -16.13 33.19 0.23
N ASP A 436 -17.45 33.20 0.36
CA ASP A 436 -18.14 33.04 1.64
C ASP A 436 -17.88 31.66 2.25
N LEU A 437 -17.85 30.61 1.42
CA LEU A 437 -17.49 29.27 1.88
C LEU A 437 -16.04 29.22 2.37
N LEU A 438 -15.09 29.83 1.66
CA LEU A 438 -13.69 29.90 2.12
C LEU A 438 -13.57 30.63 3.47
N ARG A 439 -14.37 31.68 3.71
CA ARG A 439 -14.44 32.34 5.03
C ARG A 439 -14.95 31.42 6.13
N GLN A 440 -15.98 30.60 5.83
CA GLN A 440 -16.49 29.59 6.77
C GLN A 440 -15.46 28.50 7.09
N TRP A 441 -14.57 28.19 6.14
CA TRP A 441 -13.43 27.29 6.32
C TRP A 441 -12.20 27.99 6.93
N GLU A 442 -12.38 29.20 7.49
CA GLU A 442 -11.35 29.97 8.18
C GLU A 442 -10.12 30.32 7.32
N VAL A 443 -10.27 30.34 5.99
CA VAL A 443 -9.19 30.69 5.06
C VAL A 443 -8.78 32.15 5.24
N ASN A 444 -7.48 32.38 5.44
CA ASN A 444 -6.92 33.72 5.52
C ASN A 444 -6.35 34.18 4.18
N TYR A 445 -5.75 33.24 3.43
CA TYR A 445 -5.01 33.53 2.22
C TYR A 445 -5.40 32.61 1.06
N ILE A 446 -5.58 33.19 -0.11
CA ILE A 446 -5.81 32.46 -1.37
C ILE A 446 -4.51 32.46 -2.14
N VAL A 447 -3.94 31.26 -2.32
CA VAL A 447 -2.65 31.04 -2.99
C VAL A 447 -2.92 30.53 -4.40
N VAL A 448 -2.53 31.34 -5.38
CA VAL A 448 -2.86 31.15 -6.79
C VAL A 448 -1.62 30.81 -7.58
N HIS A 449 -1.57 29.62 -8.18
CA HIS A 449 -0.52 29.23 -9.11
C HIS A 449 -0.83 29.74 -10.51
N ASN A 450 -0.22 30.86 -10.88
CA ASN A 450 -0.58 31.59 -12.10
C ASN A 450 -0.36 30.82 -13.41
N ARG A 451 0.50 29.79 -13.41
CA ARG A 451 0.76 28.94 -14.59
C ARG A 451 -0.33 27.90 -14.85
N GLN A 452 -1.21 27.66 -13.87
CA GLN A 452 -2.21 26.57 -13.90
C GLN A 452 -3.64 27.08 -14.10
N LEU A 453 -3.81 28.40 -14.22
CA LEU A 453 -5.09 29.04 -14.45
C LEU A 453 -5.14 29.64 -15.84
N ASP A 454 -6.33 29.62 -16.44
CA ASP A 454 -6.60 30.41 -17.62
C ASP A 454 -6.60 31.91 -17.30
N ARG A 455 -6.39 32.71 -18.33
CA ARG A 455 -6.26 34.16 -18.20
C ARG A 455 -7.53 34.83 -17.67
N GLU A 456 -8.71 34.35 -18.09
CA GLU A 456 -10.00 34.94 -17.71
C GLU A 456 -10.25 34.77 -16.21
N THR A 457 -10.04 33.56 -15.69
CA THR A 457 -10.18 33.26 -14.25
C THR A 457 -9.19 34.08 -13.43
N ARG A 458 -7.95 34.23 -13.90
CA ARG A 458 -6.94 35.05 -13.23
C ARG A 458 -7.35 36.52 -13.15
N GLU A 459 -7.81 37.11 -14.25
CA GLU A 459 -8.28 38.51 -14.28
C GLU A 459 -9.49 38.71 -13.34
N LYS A 460 -10.41 37.73 -13.26
CA LYS A 460 -11.52 37.78 -12.29
C LYS A 460 -11.03 37.80 -10.83
N ILE A 461 -10.06 36.95 -10.49
CA ILE A 461 -9.46 36.91 -9.14
C ILE A 461 -8.80 38.26 -8.81
N GLU A 462 -7.99 38.79 -9.73
CA GLU A 462 -7.29 40.07 -9.56
C GLU A 462 -8.24 41.26 -9.36
N ASN A 463 -9.42 41.22 -9.98
CA ASN A 463 -10.45 42.26 -9.83
C ASN A 463 -11.26 42.14 -8.53
N LEU A 464 -11.46 40.91 -8.03
CA LEU A 464 -12.31 40.65 -6.86
C LEU A 464 -11.56 40.66 -5.53
N LEU A 465 -10.26 40.34 -5.55
CA LEU A 465 -9.48 40.12 -4.35
C LEU A 465 -8.23 41.00 -4.30
N PRO A 466 -7.92 41.61 -3.16
CA PRO A 466 -6.70 42.38 -2.98
C PRO A 466 -5.45 41.48 -2.99
N LEU A 467 -4.59 41.70 -3.98
CA LEU A 467 -3.25 41.10 -4.04
C LEU A 467 -2.37 41.68 -2.93
N ILE A 468 -1.75 40.81 -2.14
CA ILE A 468 -0.89 41.21 -1.01
C ILE A 468 0.56 40.77 -1.16
N TYR A 469 0.83 39.78 -2.01
CA TYR A 469 2.18 39.30 -2.30
C TYR A 469 2.25 38.57 -3.64
N HIS A 470 3.38 38.67 -4.32
CA HIS A 470 3.65 37.94 -5.56
C HIS A 470 5.10 37.41 -5.56
N ASP A 471 5.24 36.13 -5.86
CA ASP A 471 6.52 35.44 -6.03
C ASP A 471 6.74 35.14 -7.51
N ASN A 472 7.68 35.88 -8.12
CA ASN A 472 8.02 35.75 -9.54
C ASN A 472 8.66 34.39 -9.86
N GLU A 473 9.49 33.86 -8.95
CA GLU A 473 10.23 32.61 -9.18
C GLU A 473 9.25 31.42 -9.17
N SER A 474 8.37 31.41 -8.18
CA SER A 474 7.34 30.39 -8.01
C SER A 474 6.14 30.59 -8.93
N ALA A 475 6.01 31.77 -9.54
CA ALA A 475 4.82 32.24 -10.25
C ALA A 475 3.55 32.13 -9.39
N VAL A 476 3.65 32.47 -8.12
CA VAL A 476 2.57 32.39 -7.12
C VAL A 476 2.08 33.78 -6.75
N SER A 477 0.77 33.99 -6.76
CA SER A 477 0.13 35.19 -6.24
C SER A 477 -0.64 34.86 -4.97
N ILE A 478 -0.53 35.70 -3.94
CA ILE A 478 -1.28 35.57 -2.69
C ILE A 478 -2.26 36.73 -2.57
N TYR A 479 -3.52 36.37 -2.33
CA TYR A 479 -4.60 37.30 -2.07
C TYR A 479 -5.11 37.13 -0.64
N THR A 480 -5.61 38.21 -0.03
CA THR A 480 -6.23 38.14 1.31
C THR A 480 -7.74 37.99 1.21
N LEU A 481 -8.32 37.16 2.08
CA LEU A 481 -9.77 36.99 2.22
C LEU A 481 -10.38 37.85 3.35
N LYS A 482 -9.56 38.68 4.01
CA LYS A 482 -9.94 39.63 5.07
C LYS A 482 -11.18 40.46 4.75
#